data_AF-A0A7W5F936-F1
#
_entry.id   AF-A0A7W5F936-F1
#
_cell.length_a   1.000
_cell.length_b   1.000
_cell.length_c   1.000
_cell.angle_alpha   90.00
_cell.angle_beta   90.00
_cell.angle_gamma   90.00
#
_symmetry.space_group_name_H-M   'P 1'
#
loop_
_entity.id
_entity.type
_entity.pdbx_description
1 polymer ?
#
loop_
_entity_poly.entity_id
_entity_poly.type
_entity_poly.pdbx_seq_one_letter_code
_entity_poly.pdbx_strand_id
1 'polypeptide(L)'
;MLLVVGIELARLGAIVWLFARLVRQSAPAPTWSNAIALLVLGLLQGTNGMTRLVGGAPLLEERQGTPDWGYRVDGAAFVVLGLVAAGLFIREVIHLRERRTDPADPAGTAS
;
A
#
# COMPACT_ATOMS: atom_id res chain seq x y z
N MET A 1 19.51 -11.95 14.94
CA MET A 1 19.22 -12.38 13.55
C MET A 1 17.87 -13.05 13.39
N LEU A 2 17.58 -14.21 14.01
CA LEU A 2 16.29 -14.93 13.83
C LEU A 2 15.05 -14.09 14.15
N LEU A 3 15.11 -13.23 15.17
CA LEU A 3 14.00 -12.38 15.58
C LEU A 3 13.69 -11.26 14.57
N VAL A 4 14.74 -10.68 13.95
CA VAL A 4 14.61 -9.67 12.89
C VAL A 4 14.04 -10.30 11.62
N VAL A 5 14.55 -11.48 11.23
CA VAL A 5 14.02 -12.26 10.10
C VAL A 5 12.55 -12.67 10.34
N GLY A 6 12.19 -13.04 11.57
CA GLY A 6 10.82 -13.36 11.94
C GLY A 6 9.87 -12.17 11.84
N ILE A 7 10.32 -10.97 12.23
CA ILE A 7 9.53 -9.74 12.08
C ILE A 7 9.37 -9.37 10.61
N GLU A 8 10.43 -9.45 9.79
CA GLU A 8 10.37 -9.22 8.34
C GLU A 8 9.39 -10.19 7.67
N LEU A 9 9.45 -11.50 8.01
CA LEU A 9 8.52 -12.51 7.50
C LEU A 9 7.07 -12.29 7.96
N ALA A 10 6.85 -11.91 9.22
CA ALA A 10 5.52 -11.57 9.73
C ALA A 10 4.95 -10.33 9.01
N ARG A 11 5.80 -9.34 8.73
CA ARG A 11 5.44 -8.13 8.00
C ARG A 11 5.10 -8.45 6.54
N LEU A 12 5.89 -9.30 5.89
CA LEU A 12 5.64 -9.79 4.54
C LEU A 12 4.32 -10.58 4.48
N GLY A 13 4.12 -11.49 5.44
CA GLY A 13 2.88 -12.26 5.58
C GLY A 13 1.66 -11.37 5.83
N ALA A 14 1.78 -10.33 6.64
CA ALA A 14 0.72 -9.35 6.87
C ALA A 14 0.38 -8.56 5.59
N ILE A 15 1.40 -8.16 4.80
CA ILE A 15 1.20 -7.46 3.52
C ILE A 15 0.49 -8.39 2.52
N VAL A 16 0.96 -9.62 2.36
CA VAL A 16 0.35 -10.61 1.47
C VAL A 16 -1.07 -10.95 1.89
N TRP A 17 -1.31 -11.12 3.20
CA TRP A 17 -2.64 -11.38 3.75
C TRP A 17 -3.58 -10.19 3.52
N LEU A 18 -3.12 -8.96 3.76
CA LEU A 18 -3.89 -7.75 3.52
C LEU A 18 -4.27 -7.62 2.04
N PHE A 19 -3.33 -7.89 1.13
CA PHE A 19 -3.55 -7.86 -0.30
C PHE A 19 -4.53 -8.95 -0.75
N ALA A 20 -4.33 -10.19 -0.29
CA ALA A 20 -5.23 -11.31 -0.56
C ALA A 20 -6.63 -11.07 -0.01
N ARG A 21 -6.75 -10.42 1.16
CA ARG A 21 -8.03 -10.03 1.75
C ARG A 21 -8.70 -8.92 0.93
N LEU A 22 -7.95 -7.91 0.50
CA LEU A 22 -8.46 -6.83 -0.35
C LEU A 22 -8.93 -7.33 -1.71
N VAL A 23 -8.30 -8.36 -2.27
CA VAL A 23 -8.70 -8.97 -3.55
C VAL A 23 -9.91 -9.91 -3.40
N ARG A 24 -10.02 -10.64 -2.28
CA ARG A 24 -11.09 -11.63 -2.07
C ARG A 24 -12.40 -11.07 -1.55
N GLN A 25 -12.39 -9.90 -0.90
CA GLN A 25 -13.62 -9.28 -0.42
C GLN A 25 -14.24 -8.45 -1.54
N SER A 26 -15.51 -8.73 -1.89
CA SER A 26 -16.34 -7.80 -2.66
C SER A 26 -16.23 -6.45 -1.98
N ALA A 27 -15.60 -5.48 -2.64
CA ALA A 27 -15.22 -4.23 -2.00
C ALA A 27 -16.45 -3.63 -1.32
N PRO A 28 -16.44 -3.43 0.02
CA PRO A 28 -17.47 -2.63 0.66
C PRO A 28 -17.53 -1.29 -0.09
N ALA A 29 -18.73 -0.69 -0.18
CA ALA A 29 -18.94 0.54 -0.93
C ALA A 29 -17.77 1.52 -0.68
N PRO A 30 -17.12 2.02 -1.75
CA PRO A 30 -15.91 2.79 -1.61
C PRO A 30 -16.14 3.97 -0.68
N THR A 31 -15.25 4.16 0.30
CA THR A 31 -15.33 5.24 1.30
C THR A 31 -14.08 6.10 1.24
N TRP A 32 -14.21 7.38 1.58
CA TRP A 32 -13.07 8.29 1.69
C TRP A 32 -12.02 7.79 2.70
N SER A 33 -12.43 7.08 3.75
CA SER A 33 -11.49 6.48 4.71
C SER A 33 -10.64 5.38 4.09
N ASN A 34 -11.20 4.52 3.24
CA ASN A 34 -10.44 3.50 2.51
C ASN A 34 -9.45 4.13 1.52
N ALA A 35 -9.88 5.16 0.79
CA ALA A 35 -8.99 5.91 -0.11
C ALA A 35 -7.81 6.53 0.66
N ILE A 36 -8.07 7.22 1.77
CA ILE A 36 -7.02 7.83 2.60
C ILE A 36 -6.08 6.76 3.17
N ALA A 37 -6.61 5.61 3.62
CA ALA A 37 -5.79 4.52 4.12
C ALA A 37 -4.83 3.97 3.03
N LEU A 38 -5.30 3.81 1.79
CA LEU A 38 -4.47 3.41 0.66
C LEU A 38 -3.39 4.45 0.35
N LEU A 39 -3.72 5.74 0.41
CA LEU A 39 -2.75 6.82 0.21
C LEU A 39 -1.66 6.80 1.30
N VAL A 40 -2.05 6.67 2.57
CA VAL A 40 -1.11 6.62 3.70
C VAL A 40 -0.22 5.39 3.61
N LEU A 41 -0.78 4.21 3.32
CA LEU A 41 -0.03 2.98 3.10
C LEU A 41 0.95 3.13 1.93
N GLY A 42 0.49 3.73 0.82
CA GLY A 42 1.31 3.95 -0.36
C GLY A 42 2.49 4.89 -0.09
N LEU A 43 2.26 5.99 0.63
CA LEU A 43 3.30 6.93 1.03
C LEU A 43 4.30 6.29 1.99
N LEU A 44 3.83 5.57 3.01
CA LEU A 44 4.70 4.90 3.99
C LEU A 44 5.57 3.82 3.35
N GLN A 45 5.00 3.00 2.46
CA GLN A 45 5.77 1.97 1.76
C GLN A 45 6.71 2.58 0.74
N GLY A 46 6.27 3.56 -0.04
CA GLY A 46 7.11 4.25 -1.02
C GLY A 46 8.30 4.97 -0.39
N THR A 47 8.07 5.73 0.69
CA THR A 47 9.15 6.43 1.41
C THR A 47 10.12 5.45 2.07
N ASN A 48 9.62 4.47 2.82
CA ASN A 48 10.48 3.46 3.47
C ASN A 48 11.25 2.62 2.43
N GLY A 49 10.61 2.28 1.31
CA GLY A 49 11.24 1.59 0.19
C GLY A 49 12.35 2.42 -0.44
N MET A 50 12.09 3.69 -0.76
CA MET A 50 13.11 4.61 -1.29
C MET A 50 14.27 4.82 -0.33
N THR A 51 14.02 4.93 0.98
CA THR A 51 15.08 5.03 1.98
C THR A 51 16.00 3.80 1.96
N ARG A 52 15.44 2.59 1.87
CA ARG A 52 16.24 1.34 1.77
C ARG A 52 16.95 1.20 0.41
N LEU A 53 16.32 1.67 -0.67
CA LEU A 53 16.84 1.57 -2.04
C LEU A 53 18.02 2.52 -2.27
N VAL A 54 17.94 3.74 -1.73
CA VAL A 54 18.99 4.77 -1.84
C VAL A 54 20.03 4.62 -0.72
N GLY A 55 19.60 4.34 0.50
CA GLY A 55 20.46 4.27 1.68
C GLY A 55 21.17 2.95 1.89
N GLY A 56 20.72 1.86 1.27
CA GLY A 56 21.28 0.53 1.49
C GLY A 56 21.06 0.02 2.92
N ALA A 57 21.94 -0.86 3.38
CA ALA A 57 21.93 -1.35 4.75
C ALA A 57 22.28 -0.23 5.73
N PRO A 58 21.59 -0.13 6.89
CA PRO A 58 21.95 0.83 7.90
C PRO A 58 23.39 0.62 8.38
N LEU A 59 24.10 1.71 8.69
CA LEU A 59 25.53 1.73 9.08
C LEU A 59 25.93 0.73 10.18
N LEU A 60 24.99 0.33 11.04
CA LEU A 60 25.17 -0.69 12.09
C LEU A 60 25.32 -2.11 11.52
N GLU A 61 24.68 -2.40 10.39
CA GLU A 61 24.61 -3.72 9.75
C GLU A 61 25.64 -3.88 8.63
N GLU A 62 26.07 -2.78 7.98
CA GLU A 62 27.27 -2.76 7.12
C GLU A 62 28.51 -3.18 7.91
N ARG A 63 28.66 -2.70 9.15
CA ARG A 63 29.75 -3.09 10.06
C ARG A 63 29.73 -4.57 10.44
N GLN A 64 28.58 -5.24 10.26
CA GLN A 64 28.42 -6.67 10.54
C GLN A 64 28.61 -7.54 9.27
N GLY A 65 28.98 -6.94 8.14
CA GLY A 65 29.23 -7.66 6.88
C GLY A 65 27.95 -8.04 6.13
N THR A 66 26.82 -7.38 6.43
CA THR A 66 25.55 -7.70 5.79
C THR A 66 25.55 -7.21 4.33
N PRO A 67 25.24 -8.06 3.34
CA PRO A 67 25.26 -7.65 1.94
C PRO A 67 24.19 -6.60 1.62
N ASP A 68 24.65 -5.49 1.04
CA ASP A 68 23.87 -4.27 0.77
C ASP A 68 22.74 -4.46 -0.26
N TRP A 69 22.86 -5.50 -1.10
CA TRP A 69 21.90 -5.80 -2.16
C TRP A 69 20.54 -6.25 -1.62
N GLY A 70 20.48 -6.94 -0.47
CA GLY A 70 19.23 -7.41 0.11
C GLY A 70 18.31 -6.25 0.49
N TYR A 71 18.87 -5.22 1.13
CA TYR A 71 18.15 -4.00 1.49
C TYR A 71 17.62 -3.25 0.28
N ARG A 72 18.37 -3.23 -0.82
CA ARG A 72 17.95 -2.57 -2.07
C ARG A 72 16.81 -3.33 -2.75
N VAL A 73 16.85 -4.66 -2.76
CA VAL A 73 15.76 -5.50 -3.30
C VAL A 73 14.49 -5.35 -2.47
N ASP A 74 14.60 -5.38 -1.15
CA ASP A 74 13.47 -5.14 -0.25
C ASP A 74 12.92 -3.72 -0.43
N GLY A 75 13.81 -2.74 -0.55
CA GLY A 75 13.47 -1.35 -0.87
C GLY A 75 12.66 -1.25 -2.16
N ALA A 76 13.09 -1.93 -3.24
CA ALA A 76 12.38 -1.97 -4.51
C ALA A 76 11.00 -2.60 -4.38
N ALA A 77 10.86 -3.69 -3.62
CA ALA A 77 9.57 -4.31 -3.35
C ALA A 77 8.62 -3.36 -2.61
N PHE A 78 9.10 -2.62 -1.61
CA PHE A 78 8.31 -1.61 -0.91
C PHE A 78 7.89 -0.43 -1.80
N VAL A 79 8.77 0.02 -2.70
CA VAL A 79 8.42 1.05 -3.69
C VAL A 79 7.30 0.57 -4.62
N VAL A 80 7.41 -0.65 -5.14
CA VAL A 80 6.38 -1.25 -6.01
C VAL A 80 5.05 -1.35 -5.28
N LEU A 81 5.04 -1.83 -4.04
CA LEU A 81 3.81 -1.88 -3.23
C LEU A 81 3.22 -0.48 -3.00
N GLY A 82 4.07 0.52 -2.79
CA GLY A 82 3.67 1.92 -2.68
C GLY A 82 2.96 2.44 -3.94
N LEU A 83 3.51 2.13 -5.12
CA LEU A 83 2.91 2.49 -6.41
C LEU A 83 1.57 1.79 -6.64
N VAL A 84 1.47 0.51 -6.30
CA VAL A 84 0.21 -0.24 -6.40
C VAL A 84 -0.86 0.38 -5.49
N ALA A 85 -0.52 0.71 -4.26
CA ALA A 85 -1.44 1.39 -3.33
C ALA A 85 -1.88 2.76 -3.85
N ALA A 86 -0.98 3.54 -4.45
CA ALA A 86 -1.31 4.82 -5.10
C ALA A 86 -2.26 4.62 -6.30
N GLY A 87 -2.05 3.59 -7.12
CA GLY A 87 -2.97 3.24 -8.21
C GLY A 87 -4.37 2.86 -7.72
N LEU A 88 -4.45 2.08 -6.63
CA LEU A 88 -5.71 1.74 -5.99
C LEU A 88 -6.40 2.97 -5.38
N PHE A 89 -5.63 3.90 -4.78
CA PHE A 89 -6.17 5.16 -4.29
C PHE A 89 -6.82 5.98 -5.42
N ILE A 90 -6.14 6.15 -6.56
CA ILE A 90 -6.69 6.87 -7.71
C ILE A 90 -7.99 6.21 -8.18
N ARG A 91 -8.00 4.88 -8.30
CA ARG A 91 -9.19 4.12 -8.67
C ARG A 91 -10.35 4.35 -7.70
N GLU A 92 -10.07 4.39 -6.40
CA GLU A 92 -11.08 4.61 -5.35
C GLU A 92 -11.66 6.03 -5.41
N VAL A 93 -10.80 7.04 -5.64
CA VAL A 93 -11.22 8.44 -5.80
C VAL A 93 -12.13 8.62 -7.02
N ILE A 94 -11.85 7.94 -8.13
CA ILE A 94 -12.69 7.99 -9.33
C ILE A 94 -14.09 7.43 -9.02
N HIS A 95 -14.19 6.23 -8.43
CA HIS A 95 -15.47 5.63 -8.06
C HIS A 95 -16.27 6.50 -7.06
N LEU A 96 -15.58 7.14 -6.10
CA LEU A 96 -16.21 8.07 -5.15
C LEU A 96 -16.75 9.33 -5.83
N ARG A 97 -16.05 9.84 -6.86
CA ARG A 97 -16.50 11.00 -7.64
C ARG A 97 -17.70 10.65 -8.51
N GLU A 98 -17.69 9.52 -9.19
CA GLU A 98 -18.81 9.05 -10.01
C GLU A 98 -20.09 8.93 -9.19
N ARG A 99 -20.03 8.30 -7.99
CA ARG A 99 -21.19 8.22 -7.08
C ARG A 99 -21.72 9.56 -6.59
N ARG A 100 -20.89 10.61 -6.52
CA ARG A 100 -21.33 11.97 -6.16
C ARG A 100 -22.01 12.69 -7.32
N THR A 101 -21.73 12.27 -8.55
CA THR A 101 -22.21 12.89 -9.79
C THR A 101 -23.47 12.21 -10.33
N ASP A 102 -23.88 11.08 -9.73
CA ASP A 102 -25.22 10.51 -9.79
C ASP A 102 -26.08 11.00 -8.60
N PRO A 103 -26.56 12.26 -8.57
CA PRO A 103 -27.77 12.54 -7.83
C PRO A 103 -28.89 11.80 -8.57
N ALA A 104 -29.52 10.84 -7.89
CA ALA A 104 -30.80 10.31 -8.31
C ALA A 104 -31.69 11.46 -8.78
N ASP A 105 -32.09 11.41 -10.04
CA ASP A 105 -33.11 12.26 -10.63
C ASP A 105 -34.40 12.12 -9.78
N PRO A 106 -34.79 13.13 -8.98
CA PRO A 106 -36.06 13.09 -8.26
C PRO A 106 -37.23 13.58 -9.13
N ALA A 107 -37.00 13.91 -10.41
CA ALA A 107 -38.01 14.45 -11.30
C ALA A 107 -38.64 13.34 -12.15
N GLY A 108 -39.46 12.46 -11.55
CA GLY A 108 -39.99 11.34 -12.33
C GLY A 108 -41.23 10.60 -11.87
N THR A 109 -41.95 11.00 -10.81
CA THR A 109 -43.30 10.47 -10.53
C THR A 109 -44.18 11.51 -9.85
N ALA A 110 -44.53 12.54 -10.61
CA ALA A 110 -45.79 13.24 -10.42
C ALA A 110 -46.56 13.11 -11.74
N SER A 111 -47.37 12.04 -11.85
CA SER A 111 -48.48 11.94 -12.78
C SER A 111 -49.51 10.96 -12.24
#